data_AF-A0A7X9DG76-F1
#
_entry.id   AF-A0A7X9DG76-F1
#
_cell.length_a   1.000
_cell.length_b   1.000
_cell.length_c   1.000
_cell.angle_alpha   90.00
_cell.angle_beta   90.00
_cell.angle_gamma   90.00
#
_symmetry.space_group_name_H-M   'P 1'
#
loop_
_entity.id
_entity.type
_entity.pdbx_description
1 polymer ?
#
loop_
_entity_poly.entity_id
_entity_poly.type
_entity_poly.pdbx_seq_one_letter_code
_entity_poly.pdbx_strand_id
1 'polypeptide(L)'
;MDAEKNIAALHNIIRDLTEIESRLNEYIDTTMWVSDPHGAGDRFVSILKGRFGLVWRICYEALPKTFSKEKIDYLGRIIRKERYFEDEVYRLDRQDIISSLIRIVQYRVQNVRDFDEIRNNINKDLKHVLENLILNYPVPNMIYENELIADKIISSLCKIVKQVILGHLIVLGDVFDRGDEPDKIIRILNQKDIKRYLTFIWGNHDILWMGAAAGNKSLIAEALRISTRYDNLAFLDRIGINITKLKEFALYTYTAEIPGNFKAKQDISRRMEKALAIIQFKLEEQTIRENPEFNMESRLWLHKLAEMLKNNDTSGLTDTQFPTIDLDNPDKLSPEEEEIINDLTYQFTTSKKVRYLMEFLFEHGKLYHIHNYILNIHALIPSTHDGQFEEFLGYRGKALLDHLQHRIKTIGKNYLEGKPQNPKDLALMFYLWCGSKSPFFGKNAMKTFERYFIADKSTHKEKLLY
;
A
#
# COMPACT_ATOMS: atom_id res chain seq x y z
N MET A 1 -45.38 -8.19 31.77
CA MET A 1 -44.46 -8.39 30.64
C MET A 1 -44.10 -7.10 29.89
N ASP A 2 -44.96 -6.07 29.84
CA ASP A 2 -44.63 -4.83 29.12
C ASP A 2 -43.78 -3.81 29.91
N ALA A 3 -43.82 -3.82 31.25
CA ALA A 3 -42.99 -2.93 32.07
C ALA A 3 -41.49 -3.30 32.03
N GLU A 4 -41.15 -4.59 32.04
CA GLU A 4 -39.75 -5.06 31.97
C GLU A 4 -39.11 -4.78 30.60
N LYS A 5 -39.88 -4.89 29.51
CA LYS A 5 -39.42 -4.48 28.16
C LYS A 5 -39.12 -2.98 28.10
N ASN A 6 -39.90 -2.17 28.81
CA ASN A 6 -39.75 -0.71 28.85
C ASN A 6 -38.50 -0.30 29.68
N ILE A 7 -38.22 -0.99 30.78
CA ILE A 7 -37.01 -0.74 31.59
C ILE A 7 -35.73 -1.18 30.84
N ALA A 8 -35.75 -2.34 30.19
CA ALA A 8 -34.59 -2.80 29.40
C ALA A 8 -34.31 -1.87 28.21
N ALA A 9 -35.36 -1.40 27.52
CA ALA A 9 -35.23 -0.40 26.46
C ALA A 9 -34.69 0.93 27.00
N LEU A 10 -35.18 1.40 28.15
CA LEU A 10 -34.68 2.61 28.81
C LEU A 10 -33.19 2.46 29.20
N HIS A 11 -32.78 1.33 29.76
CA HIS A 11 -31.38 1.06 30.09
C HIS A 11 -30.49 1.06 28.85
N ASN A 12 -30.95 0.49 27.74
CA ASN A 12 -30.23 0.54 26.47
C ASN A 12 -30.14 1.99 25.96
N ILE A 13 -31.23 2.76 25.98
CA ILE A 13 -31.21 4.18 25.56
C ILE A 13 -30.28 5.01 26.43
N ILE A 14 -30.30 4.83 27.76
CA ILE A 14 -29.38 5.52 28.68
C ILE A 14 -27.94 5.16 28.33
N ARG A 15 -27.62 3.86 28.17
CA ARG A 15 -26.29 3.42 27.76
C ARG A 15 -25.86 4.07 26.45
N ASP A 16 -26.69 3.99 25.41
CA ASP A 16 -26.38 4.50 24.09
C ASP A 16 -26.22 6.03 24.10
N LEU A 17 -27.07 6.76 24.82
CA LEU A 17 -26.93 8.22 25.00
C LEU A 17 -25.65 8.58 25.75
N THR A 18 -25.32 7.89 26.85
CA THR A 18 -24.07 8.14 27.58
C THR A 18 -22.83 7.82 26.75
N GLU A 19 -22.89 6.79 25.90
CA GLU A 19 -21.80 6.44 24.98
C GLU A 19 -21.65 7.50 23.88
N ILE A 20 -22.76 7.98 23.30
CA ILE A 20 -22.74 9.04 22.29
C ILE A 20 -22.21 10.35 22.87
N GLU A 21 -22.74 10.82 24.00
CA GLU A 21 -22.28 12.03 24.69
C GLU A 21 -20.80 11.96 25.08
N SER A 22 -20.33 10.80 25.56
CA SER A 22 -18.90 10.61 25.84
C SER A 22 -18.06 10.76 24.57
N ARG A 23 -18.47 10.11 23.47
CA ARG A 23 -17.75 10.16 22.19
C ARG A 23 -17.77 11.52 21.51
N LEU A 24 -18.83 12.31 21.69
CA LEU A 24 -18.90 13.68 21.16
C LEU A 24 -17.95 14.65 21.88
N ASN A 25 -17.61 14.36 23.13
CA ASN A 25 -16.69 15.16 23.94
C ASN A 25 -15.23 14.70 23.82
N GLU A 26 -14.94 13.62 23.07
CA GLU A 26 -13.59 13.11 22.83
C GLU A 26 -12.87 13.89 21.72
N TYR A 27 -11.55 14.05 21.87
CA TYR A 27 -10.73 14.52 20.76
C TYR A 27 -10.70 13.48 19.64
N ILE A 28 -10.86 13.94 18.40
CA ILE A 28 -10.61 13.11 17.22
C ILE A 28 -9.10 12.83 17.18
N ASP A 29 -8.77 11.54 17.11
CA ASP A 29 -7.39 11.11 16.99
C ASP A 29 -6.70 11.72 15.78
N THR A 30 -5.45 12.12 15.99
CA THR A 30 -4.61 12.61 14.90
C THR A 30 -4.44 11.49 13.90
N THR A 31 -4.83 11.71 12.65
CA THR A 31 -4.66 10.73 11.58
C THR A 31 -3.79 11.34 10.49
N MET A 32 -2.79 10.60 10.04
CA MET A 32 -2.00 10.96 8.88
C MET A 32 -2.34 10.05 7.71
N TRP A 33 -2.83 10.66 6.63
CA TRP A 33 -3.02 10.01 5.34
C TRP A 33 -1.78 10.18 4.46
N VAL A 34 -1.35 9.10 3.83
CA VAL A 34 -0.31 9.10 2.80
C VAL A 34 -0.85 8.31 1.62
N SER A 35 -0.88 8.90 0.43
CA SER A 35 -1.27 8.21 -0.80
C SER A 35 -0.13 8.23 -1.82
N ASP A 36 -0.20 7.31 -2.79
CA ASP A 36 0.66 7.27 -3.98
C ASP A 36 2.18 7.35 -3.70
N PRO A 37 2.76 6.55 -2.77
CA PRO A 37 4.19 6.60 -2.51
C PRO A 37 5.04 6.26 -3.74
N HIS A 38 4.55 5.35 -4.59
CA HIS A 38 5.16 4.92 -5.86
C HIS A 38 6.68 4.76 -5.80
N GLY A 39 7.19 3.99 -4.84
CA GLY A 39 8.61 3.68 -4.70
C GLY A 39 9.50 4.86 -4.28
N ALA A 40 8.93 6.02 -3.91
CA ALA A 40 9.70 7.17 -3.42
C ALA A 40 10.06 7.02 -1.94
N GLY A 41 10.91 6.04 -1.61
CA GLY A 41 11.25 5.65 -0.24
C GLY A 41 11.82 6.79 0.62
N ASP A 42 12.77 7.56 0.11
CA ASP A 42 13.31 8.73 0.83
C ASP A 42 12.28 9.83 1.10
N ARG A 43 11.39 10.08 0.13
CA ARG A 43 10.28 11.02 0.31
C ARG A 43 9.31 10.50 1.38
N PHE A 44 9.00 9.21 1.35
CA PHE A 44 8.16 8.56 2.35
C PHE A 44 8.74 8.69 3.77
N VAL A 45 10.05 8.43 3.94
CA VAL A 45 10.75 8.66 5.22
C VAL A 45 10.65 10.13 5.65
N SER A 46 10.79 11.07 4.72
CA SER A 46 10.68 12.50 5.02
C SER A 46 9.27 12.90 5.46
N ILE A 47 8.22 12.34 4.85
CA ILE A 47 6.82 12.52 5.27
C ILE A 47 6.61 11.98 6.68
N LEU A 48 7.10 10.76 6.98
CA LEU A 48 7.02 10.19 8.31
C LEU A 48 7.78 11.03 9.36
N LYS A 49 8.92 11.62 8.98
CA LYS A 49 9.65 12.57 9.84
C LYS A 49 8.88 13.88 10.04
N GLY A 50 8.12 14.33 9.04
CA GLY A 50 7.22 15.50 9.16
C GLY A 50 6.23 15.37 10.31
N ARG A 51 5.87 14.15 10.70
CA ARG A 51 5.04 13.89 11.89
C ARG A 51 5.62 14.43 13.19
N PHE A 52 6.95 14.60 13.29
CA PHE A 52 7.56 15.20 14.47
C PHE A 52 7.21 16.69 14.62
N GLY A 53 6.69 17.35 13.59
CA GLY A 53 6.09 18.69 13.73
C GLY A 53 4.86 18.69 14.64
N LEU A 54 4.09 17.60 14.67
CA LEU A 54 2.97 17.43 15.60
C LEU A 54 3.44 17.31 17.05
N VAL A 55 4.61 16.68 17.28
CA VAL A 55 5.19 16.57 18.63
C VAL A 55 5.40 17.95 19.23
N TRP A 56 5.99 18.87 18.47
CA TRP A 56 6.21 20.23 18.95
C TRP A 56 4.90 20.92 19.33
N ARG A 57 3.88 20.83 18.47
CA ARG A 57 2.57 21.44 18.70
C ARG A 57 1.87 20.87 19.94
N ILE A 58 1.84 19.56 20.11
CA ILE A 58 1.20 18.92 21.26
C ILE A 58 1.97 19.22 22.55
N CYS A 59 3.31 19.24 22.52
CA CYS A 59 4.09 19.69 23.67
C CYS A 59 3.73 21.13 24.06
N TYR A 60 3.58 22.04 23.07
CA TYR A 60 3.20 23.42 23.31
C TYR A 60 1.79 23.58 23.91
N GLU A 61 0.84 22.73 23.51
CA GLU A 61 -0.54 22.74 24.02
C GLU A 61 -0.67 22.07 25.41
N ALA A 62 0.02 20.96 25.64
CA ALA A 62 -0.11 20.15 26.85
C ALA A 62 0.69 20.68 28.06
N LEU A 63 1.84 21.29 27.80
CA LEU A 63 2.76 21.73 28.85
C LEU A 63 2.42 23.14 29.37
N PRO A 64 2.82 23.49 30.60
CA PRO A 64 2.59 24.82 31.15
C PRO A 64 3.18 25.92 30.27
N LYS A 65 2.56 27.12 30.25
CA LYS A 65 3.06 28.29 29.50
C LYS A 65 4.47 28.75 29.91
N THR A 66 4.99 28.26 31.04
CA THR A 66 6.37 28.49 31.51
C THR A 66 7.40 27.63 30.76
N PHE A 67 6.99 26.65 29.96
CA PHE A 67 7.88 25.94 29.04
C PHE A 67 8.22 26.85 27.86
N SER A 68 9.49 27.25 27.78
CA SER A 68 9.99 28.02 26.65
C SER A 68 10.03 27.18 25.37
N LYS A 69 10.11 27.82 24.20
CA LYS A 69 10.16 27.13 22.91
C LYS A 69 11.38 26.21 22.80
N GLU A 70 12.48 26.59 23.44
CA GLU A 70 13.75 25.87 23.43
C GLU A 70 13.68 24.61 24.29
N LYS A 71 13.02 24.68 25.47
CA LYS A 71 12.74 23.49 26.29
C LYS A 71 11.85 22.49 25.55
N ILE A 72 10.88 22.98 24.78
CA ILE A 72 10.02 22.13 23.93
C ILE A 72 10.84 21.47 22.81
N ASP A 73 11.75 22.19 22.15
CA ASP A 73 12.62 21.61 21.13
C ASP A 73 13.53 20.52 21.70
N TYR A 74 14.15 20.78 22.86
CA TYR A 74 14.95 19.79 23.58
C TYR A 74 14.14 18.54 23.95
N LEU A 75 12.93 18.71 24.51
CA LEU A 75 12.02 17.60 24.79
C LEU A 75 11.63 16.84 23.51
N GLY A 76 11.36 17.55 22.41
CA GLY A 76 11.08 16.96 21.10
C GLY A 76 12.23 16.09 20.58
N ARG A 77 13.48 16.48 20.83
CA ARG A 77 14.67 15.69 20.51
C ARG A 77 14.78 14.43 21.39
N ILE A 78 14.48 14.54 22.68
CA ILE A 78 14.43 13.38 23.60
C ILE A 78 13.37 12.38 23.12
N ILE A 79 12.15 12.86 22.84
CA ILE A 79 11.06 12.03 22.31
C ILE A 79 11.54 11.32 21.04
N ARG A 80 12.11 12.06 20.08
CA ARG A 80 12.60 11.49 18.81
C ARG A 80 13.66 10.40 19.01
N LYS A 81 14.66 10.65 19.87
CA LYS A 81 15.76 9.70 20.15
C LYS A 81 15.39 8.59 21.13
N GLU A 82 14.24 8.68 21.81
CA GLU A 82 13.77 7.75 22.83
C GLU A 82 14.76 7.54 23.98
N ARG A 83 15.53 8.58 24.31
CA ARG A 83 16.52 8.55 25.38
C ARG A 83 16.81 9.93 25.92
N TYR A 84 17.16 9.98 27.20
CA TYR A 84 17.79 11.15 27.80
C TYR A 84 19.18 11.38 27.19
N PHE A 85 19.57 12.65 27.08
CA PHE A 85 20.94 13.07 26.79
C PHE A 85 21.09 14.50 27.28
N GLU A 86 22.26 14.86 27.81
CA GLU A 86 22.53 16.26 28.20
C GLU A 86 22.75 17.13 26.95
N ASP A 87 22.28 18.39 27.00
CA ASP A 87 22.52 19.41 25.98
C ASP A 87 23.25 20.59 26.63
N GLU A 88 24.21 21.17 25.92
CA GLU A 88 25.08 22.23 26.43
C GLU A 88 24.31 23.53 26.75
N VAL A 89 23.16 23.74 26.09
CA VAL A 89 22.42 25.00 26.15
C VAL A 89 21.17 24.90 27.04
N TYR A 90 20.50 23.74 27.05
CA TYR A 90 19.25 23.56 27.79
C TYR A 90 19.23 22.24 28.57
N ARG A 91 19.15 22.33 29.89
CA ARG A 91 19.06 21.17 30.78
C ARG A 91 17.67 21.08 31.40
N LEU A 92 17.04 19.91 31.24
CA LEU A 92 15.94 19.47 32.09
C LEU A 92 16.44 18.25 32.85
N ASP A 93 16.13 18.18 34.13
CA ASP A 93 16.44 16.99 34.91
C ASP A 93 15.49 15.85 34.52
N ARG A 94 15.90 14.61 34.79
CA ARG A 94 15.13 13.42 34.42
C ARG A 94 13.70 13.46 34.99
N GLN A 95 13.53 13.99 36.20
CA GLN A 95 12.23 14.16 36.83
C GLN A 95 11.32 15.11 36.05
N ASP A 96 11.84 16.23 35.54
CA ASP A 96 11.08 17.18 34.72
C ASP A 96 10.66 16.54 33.40
N ILE A 97 11.56 15.74 32.79
CA ILE A 97 11.27 15.04 31.54
C ILE A 97 10.19 13.98 31.76
N ILE A 98 10.31 13.16 32.80
CA ILE A 98 9.29 12.15 33.14
C ILE A 98 7.94 12.84 33.35
N SER A 99 7.90 13.91 34.14
CA SER A 99 6.68 14.67 34.41
C SER A 99 6.08 15.29 33.15
N SER A 100 6.92 15.83 32.26
CA SER A 100 6.49 16.41 30.99
C SER A 100 5.91 15.35 30.06
N LEU A 101 6.55 14.19 29.94
CA LEU A 101 6.06 13.09 29.12
C LEU A 101 4.73 12.55 29.64
N ILE A 102 4.58 12.37 30.96
CA ILE A 102 3.32 11.94 31.59
C ILE A 102 2.20 12.94 31.26
N ARG A 103 2.47 14.24 31.40
CA ARG A 103 1.48 15.29 31.12
C ARG A 103 1.05 15.29 29.65
N ILE A 104 1.98 15.04 28.72
CA ILE A 104 1.68 14.89 27.30
C ILE A 104 0.79 13.65 27.07
N VAL A 105 1.08 12.52 27.73
CA VAL A 105 0.23 11.33 27.65
C VAL A 105 -1.17 11.63 28.18
N GLN A 106 -1.29 12.20 29.38
CA GLN A 106 -2.57 12.56 30.00
C GLN A 106 -3.38 13.58 29.18
N TYR A 107 -2.70 14.50 28.47
CA TYR A 107 -3.39 15.43 27.57
C TYR A 107 -4.04 14.72 26.38
N ARG A 108 -3.45 13.62 25.91
CA ARG A 108 -3.93 12.86 24.74
C ARG A 108 -4.83 11.67 25.10
N VAL A 109 -4.71 11.14 26.30
CA VAL A 109 -5.48 9.99 26.81
C VAL A 109 -6.64 10.53 27.62
N GLN A 110 -7.83 10.58 27.02
CA GLN A 110 -8.99 11.20 27.66
C GLN A 110 -9.94 10.20 28.30
N ASN A 111 -9.90 8.94 27.86
CA ASN A 111 -10.81 7.90 28.33
C ASN A 111 -10.06 6.59 28.65
N VAL A 112 -10.80 5.63 29.21
CA VAL A 112 -10.28 4.30 29.56
C VAL A 112 -9.85 3.51 28.33
N ARG A 113 -10.51 3.70 27.18
CA ARG A 113 -10.21 3.00 25.94
C ARG A 113 -8.85 3.43 25.37
N ASP A 114 -8.58 4.72 25.31
CA ASP A 114 -7.29 5.30 24.90
C ASP A 114 -6.17 4.77 25.81
N PHE A 115 -6.47 4.69 27.12
CA PHE A 115 -5.54 4.14 28.09
C PHE A 115 -5.30 2.64 27.87
N ASP A 116 -6.33 1.86 27.58
CA ASP A 116 -6.22 0.42 27.29
C ASP A 116 -5.39 0.14 26.03
N GLU A 117 -5.53 0.97 24.98
CA GLU A 117 -4.70 0.86 23.76
C GLU A 117 -3.20 1.09 24.07
N ILE A 118 -2.88 1.98 24.99
CA ILE A 118 -1.51 2.17 25.48
C ILE A 118 -1.09 0.98 26.34
N ARG A 119 -1.92 0.63 27.32
CA ARG A 119 -1.69 -0.41 28.33
C ARG A 119 -1.34 -1.77 27.73
N ASN A 120 -1.98 -2.12 26.62
CA ASN A 120 -1.73 -3.38 25.91
C ASN A 120 -0.36 -3.42 25.23
N ASN A 121 0.27 -2.27 25.02
CA ASN A 121 1.53 -2.13 24.28
C ASN A 121 2.73 -1.77 25.18
N ILE A 122 2.54 -1.54 26.48
CA ILE A 122 3.62 -1.28 27.43
C ILE A 122 4.43 -2.58 27.68
N ASN A 123 5.77 -2.44 27.79
CA ASN A 123 6.63 -3.55 28.21
C ASN A 123 6.17 -4.12 29.56
N LYS A 124 5.96 -5.44 29.63
CA LYS A 124 5.52 -6.17 30.84
C LYS A 124 6.37 -5.84 32.07
N ASP A 125 7.68 -5.65 31.92
CA ASP A 125 8.60 -5.40 33.04
C ASP A 125 8.34 -4.06 33.74
N LEU A 126 7.87 -3.06 33.00
CA LEU A 126 7.63 -1.69 33.50
C LEU A 126 6.14 -1.33 33.56
N LYS A 127 5.26 -2.27 33.21
CA LYS A 127 3.83 -2.03 33.02
C LYS A 127 3.18 -1.41 34.24
N HIS A 128 3.34 -2.03 35.41
CA HIS A 128 2.76 -1.53 36.66
C HIS A 128 3.24 -0.11 37.01
N VAL A 129 4.54 0.15 36.85
CA VAL A 129 5.13 1.45 37.16
C VAL A 129 4.63 2.53 36.20
N LEU A 130 4.59 2.25 34.90
CA LEU A 130 4.13 3.19 33.89
C LEU A 130 2.62 3.47 34.02
N GLU A 131 1.80 2.46 34.33
CA GLU A 131 0.38 2.64 34.64
C GLU A 131 0.20 3.57 35.85
N ASN A 132 0.92 3.32 36.94
CA ASN A 132 0.84 4.18 38.12
C ASN A 132 1.27 5.62 37.82
N LEU A 133 2.36 5.81 37.06
CA LEU A 133 2.80 7.14 36.64
C LEU A 133 1.75 7.87 35.80
N ILE A 134 1.14 7.20 34.81
CA ILE A 134 0.14 7.81 33.93
C ILE A 134 -1.16 8.11 34.69
N LEU A 135 -1.56 7.26 35.63
CA LEU A 135 -2.77 7.42 36.44
C LEU A 135 -2.57 8.28 37.70
N ASN A 136 -1.37 8.84 37.91
CA ASN A 136 -0.99 9.60 39.10
C ASN A 136 -1.12 8.81 40.43
N TYR A 137 -0.92 7.50 40.40
CA TYR A 137 -0.77 6.70 41.62
C TYR A 137 0.67 6.78 42.18
N PRO A 138 0.86 6.50 43.48
CA PRO A 138 2.20 6.48 44.09
C PRO A 138 3.15 5.51 43.40
N VAL A 139 4.41 5.94 43.26
CA VAL A 139 5.49 5.13 42.71
C VAL A 139 6.77 5.26 43.55
N PRO A 140 7.68 4.27 43.54
CA PRO A 140 8.93 4.35 44.30
C PRO A 140 9.84 5.51 43.86
N ASN A 141 10.45 6.22 44.82
CA ASN A 141 11.38 7.32 44.52
C ASN A 141 12.57 6.92 43.64
N MET A 142 12.95 5.64 43.65
CA MET A 142 14.03 5.08 42.82
C MET A 142 13.82 5.35 41.31
N ILE A 143 12.58 5.58 40.86
CA ILE A 143 12.26 5.96 39.47
C ILE A 143 12.87 7.31 39.09
N TYR A 144 12.99 8.22 40.05
CA TYR A 144 13.55 9.56 39.87
C TYR A 144 15.02 9.63 40.29
N GLU A 145 15.40 8.86 41.32
CA GLU A 145 16.73 8.93 41.94
C GLU A 145 17.77 8.04 41.24
N ASN A 146 17.37 6.92 40.63
CA ASN A 146 18.28 6.02 39.95
C ASN A 146 18.31 6.32 38.44
N GLU A 147 19.45 6.81 37.94
CA GLU A 147 19.59 7.22 36.53
C GLU A 147 19.28 6.11 35.52
N LEU A 148 19.71 4.89 35.80
CA LEU A 148 19.46 3.73 34.92
C LEU A 148 17.96 3.39 34.82
N ILE A 149 17.22 3.51 35.92
CA ILE A 149 15.78 3.28 35.94
C ILE A 149 15.05 4.44 35.28
N ALA A 150 15.41 5.67 35.63
CA ALA A 150 14.85 6.88 35.05
C ALA A 150 15.00 6.89 33.51
N ASP A 151 16.16 6.52 32.98
CA ASP A 151 16.41 6.47 31.54
C ASP A 151 15.55 5.40 30.83
N LYS A 152 15.33 4.23 31.46
CA LYS A 152 14.40 3.22 30.96
C LYS A 152 12.94 3.70 30.96
N ILE A 153 12.54 4.43 31.99
CA ILE A 153 11.20 5.03 32.10
C ILE A 153 11.01 6.12 31.05
N ILE A 154 11.99 7.02 30.88
CA ILE A 154 11.98 8.05 29.83
C ILE A 154 11.86 7.41 28.45
N SER A 155 12.66 6.38 28.16
CA SER A 155 12.60 5.68 26.88
C SER A 155 11.21 5.08 26.61
N SER A 156 10.62 4.45 27.62
CA SER A 156 9.29 3.85 27.54
C SER A 156 8.19 4.90 27.36
N LEU A 157 8.23 5.98 28.16
CA LEU A 157 7.31 7.11 28.04
C LEU A 157 7.43 7.82 26.68
N CYS A 158 8.64 7.97 26.13
CA CYS A 158 8.84 8.53 24.79
C CYS A 158 8.13 7.70 23.72
N LYS A 159 8.16 6.36 23.81
CA LYS A 159 7.45 5.47 22.89
C LYS A 159 5.94 5.62 23.00
N ILE A 160 5.42 5.73 24.22
CA ILE A 160 3.99 5.99 24.49
C ILE A 160 3.59 7.37 23.94
N VAL A 161 4.37 8.40 24.22
CA VAL A 161 4.15 9.77 23.70
C VAL A 161 4.11 9.77 22.18
N LYS A 162 5.06 9.09 21.51
CA LYS A 162 5.00 8.92 20.05
C LYS A 162 3.70 8.25 19.62
N GLN A 163 3.27 7.18 20.29
CA GLN A 163 2.02 6.50 19.94
C GLN A 163 0.81 7.45 20.04
N VAL A 164 0.63 8.16 21.15
CA VAL A 164 -0.56 9.01 21.39
C VAL A 164 -0.56 10.32 20.62
N ILE A 165 0.62 10.84 20.27
CA ILE A 165 0.76 12.05 19.46
C ILE A 165 0.54 11.76 17.99
N LEU A 166 1.18 10.69 17.50
CA LEU A 166 1.24 10.41 16.07
C LEU A 166 -0.07 9.81 15.57
N GLY A 167 -0.84 9.19 16.46
CA GLY A 167 -2.14 8.60 16.19
C GLY A 167 -2.09 7.60 15.03
N HIS A 168 -3.12 7.60 14.19
CA HIS A 168 -3.29 6.60 13.15
C HIS A 168 -2.54 6.96 11.85
N LEU A 169 -1.87 5.98 11.25
CA LEU A 169 -1.31 6.09 9.90
C LEU A 169 -2.21 5.35 8.92
N ILE A 170 -2.77 6.05 7.95
CA ILE A 170 -3.50 5.45 6.85
C ILE A 170 -2.68 5.61 5.58
N VAL A 171 -2.26 4.49 4.99
CA VAL A 171 -1.61 4.48 3.67
C VAL A 171 -2.62 4.05 2.62
N LEU A 172 -2.92 4.94 1.68
CA LEU A 172 -3.82 4.73 0.55
C LEU A 172 -3.07 4.17 -0.65
N GLY A 173 -2.42 3.02 -0.46
CA GLY A 173 -1.91 2.17 -1.53
C GLY A 173 -0.88 2.77 -2.47
N ASP A 174 -0.67 2.04 -3.57
CA ASP A 174 0.19 2.42 -4.69
C ASP A 174 1.67 2.58 -4.31
N VAL A 175 2.19 1.57 -3.63
CA VAL A 175 3.58 1.59 -3.15
C VAL A 175 4.58 1.32 -4.26
N PHE A 176 4.23 0.59 -5.32
CA PHE A 176 5.16 0.07 -6.32
C PHE A 176 5.33 0.93 -7.60
N ASP A 177 6.20 0.44 -8.49
CA ASP A 177 6.36 0.75 -9.91
C ASP A 177 7.15 1.99 -10.37
N ARG A 178 6.84 3.22 -9.90
CA ARG A 178 7.46 4.42 -10.53
C ARG A 178 8.85 4.74 -9.98
N GLY A 179 9.04 4.60 -8.69
CA GLY A 179 10.31 4.85 -8.00
C GLY A 179 11.03 3.55 -7.65
N ASP A 180 12.33 3.66 -7.38
CA ASP A 180 13.19 2.50 -7.20
C ASP A 180 13.08 1.89 -5.79
N GLU A 181 12.46 2.51 -4.77
CA GLU A 181 12.53 2.04 -3.38
C GLU A 181 11.21 1.52 -2.74
N PRO A 182 10.33 0.76 -3.42
CA PRO A 182 9.10 0.27 -2.80
C PRO A 182 9.39 -0.76 -1.69
N ASP A 183 10.46 -1.55 -1.80
CA ASP A 183 10.89 -2.51 -0.77
C ASP A 183 11.22 -1.82 0.57
N LYS A 184 11.81 -0.62 0.51
CA LYS A 184 12.11 0.21 1.68
C LYS A 184 10.84 0.69 2.36
N ILE A 185 9.83 1.10 1.60
CA ILE A 185 8.54 1.55 2.14
C ILE A 185 7.86 0.41 2.90
N ILE A 186 7.72 -0.76 2.27
CA ILE A 186 7.08 -1.92 2.91
C ILE A 186 7.87 -2.36 4.16
N ARG A 187 9.20 -2.38 4.11
CA ARG A 187 10.03 -2.68 5.29
C ARG A 187 9.79 -1.73 6.45
N ILE A 188 9.64 -0.44 6.19
CA ILE A 188 9.31 0.57 7.21
C ILE A 188 7.91 0.28 7.77
N LEU A 189 6.92 0.11 6.90
CA LEU A 189 5.53 -0.15 7.30
C LEU A 189 5.36 -1.44 8.11
N ASN A 190 6.15 -2.47 7.81
CA ASN A 190 6.11 -3.76 8.50
C ASN A 190 6.91 -3.78 9.82
N GLN A 191 7.57 -2.68 10.20
CA GLN A 191 8.20 -2.57 11.52
C GLN A 191 7.13 -2.67 12.61
N LYS A 192 7.37 -3.48 13.66
CA LYS A 192 6.43 -3.65 14.79
C LYS A 192 5.95 -2.32 15.36
N ASP A 193 6.85 -1.33 15.42
CA ASP A 193 6.55 -0.02 15.97
C ASP A 193 5.66 0.86 15.11
N ILE A 194 5.60 0.62 13.80
CA ILE A 194 4.74 1.35 12.85
C ILE A 194 3.45 0.58 12.60
N LYS A 195 3.57 -0.74 12.44
CA LYS A 195 2.48 -1.64 12.08
C LYS A 195 1.29 -1.58 13.05
N ARG A 196 1.53 -1.29 14.33
CA ARG A 196 0.48 -1.24 15.38
C ARG A 196 -0.58 -0.16 15.19
N TYR A 197 -0.25 0.95 14.51
CA TYR A 197 -1.18 2.05 14.25
C TYR A 197 -1.36 2.29 12.74
N LEU A 198 -0.98 1.31 11.92
CA LEU A 198 -1.05 1.37 10.48
C LEU A 198 -2.34 0.71 9.99
N THR A 199 -3.09 1.43 9.16
CA THR A 199 -4.02 0.83 8.22
C THR A 199 -3.47 0.99 6.81
N PHE A 200 -3.34 -0.13 6.09
CA PHE A 200 -2.92 -0.14 4.71
C PHE A 200 -4.13 -0.45 3.81
N ILE A 201 -4.42 0.42 2.86
CA ILE A 201 -5.45 0.25 1.84
C ILE A 201 -4.76 -0.09 0.53
N TRP A 202 -5.20 -1.15 -0.15
CA TRP A 202 -4.60 -1.55 -1.43
C TRP A 202 -4.90 -0.52 -2.52
N GLY A 203 -3.87 -0.18 -3.30
CA GLY A 203 -4.01 0.51 -4.57
C GLY A 203 -3.95 -0.44 -5.76
N ASN A 204 -4.14 0.07 -6.98
CA ASN A 204 -4.09 -0.77 -8.18
C ASN A 204 -2.69 -1.34 -8.40
N HIS A 205 -1.63 -0.55 -8.16
CA HIS A 205 -0.26 -1.02 -8.32
C HIS A 205 0.09 -2.10 -7.29
N ASP A 206 -0.51 -2.06 -6.10
CA ASP A 206 -0.33 -3.14 -5.12
C ASP A 206 -1.00 -4.44 -5.60
N ILE A 207 -2.21 -4.36 -6.17
CA ILE A 207 -2.93 -5.51 -6.74
C ILE A 207 -2.15 -6.15 -7.89
N LEU A 208 -1.54 -5.35 -8.76
CA LEU A 208 -0.67 -5.83 -9.84
C LEU A 208 0.46 -6.72 -9.28
N TRP A 209 1.20 -6.23 -8.28
CA TRP A 209 2.30 -6.98 -7.68
C TRP A 209 1.82 -8.20 -6.87
N MET A 210 0.69 -8.09 -6.18
CA MET A 210 0.08 -9.21 -5.47
C MET A 210 -0.35 -10.33 -6.44
N GLY A 211 -0.93 -9.98 -7.58
CA GLY A 211 -1.32 -10.94 -8.60
C GLY A 211 -0.12 -11.56 -9.32
N ALA A 212 0.94 -10.77 -9.55
CA ALA A 212 2.20 -11.28 -10.08
C ALA A 212 2.85 -12.30 -9.13
N ALA A 213 2.90 -12.00 -7.84
CA ALA A 213 3.43 -12.92 -6.82
C ALA A 213 2.58 -14.19 -6.66
N ALA A 214 1.27 -14.09 -6.87
CA ALA A 214 0.38 -15.25 -6.89
C ALA A 214 0.57 -16.14 -8.14
N GLY A 215 1.35 -15.70 -9.13
CA GLY A 215 1.69 -16.48 -10.33
C GLY A 215 0.90 -16.13 -11.58
N ASN A 216 0.20 -14.99 -11.62
CA ASN A 216 -0.42 -14.54 -12.86
C ASN A 216 0.66 -14.04 -13.84
N LYS A 217 0.88 -14.80 -14.92
CA LYS A 217 1.88 -14.51 -15.97
C LYS A 217 1.72 -13.11 -16.58
N SER A 218 0.49 -12.69 -16.92
CA SER A 218 0.25 -11.36 -17.53
C SER A 218 0.66 -10.22 -16.58
N LEU A 219 0.35 -10.35 -15.29
CA LEU A 219 0.72 -9.36 -14.27
C LEU A 219 2.21 -9.38 -13.95
N ILE A 220 2.90 -10.52 -14.06
CA ILE A 220 4.37 -10.59 -13.97
C ILE A 220 5.01 -9.80 -15.11
N ALA A 221 4.57 -10.06 -16.35
CA ALA A 221 5.08 -9.34 -17.52
C ALA A 221 4.85 -7.83 -17.39
N GLU A 222 3.67 -7.43 -16.90
CA GLU A 222 3.31 -6.03 -16.70
C GLU A 222 4.09 -5.34 -15.58
N ALA A 223 4.22 -5.96 -14.41
CA ALA A 223 5.00 -5.42 -13.28
C ALA A 223 6.47 -5.19 -13.68
N LEU A 224 7.05 -6.14 -14.42
CA LEU A 224 8.40 -5.99 -14.95
C LEU A 224 8.47 -4.94 -16.05
N ARG A 225 7.48 -4.85 -16.95
CA ARG A 225 7.46 -3.83 -18.01
C ARG A 225 7.44 -2.44 -17.41
N ILE A 226 6.65 -2.23 -16.37
CA ILE A 226 6.59 -0.93 -15.69
C ILE A 226 7.92 -0.67 -14.96
N SER A 227 8.48 -1.66 -14.28
CA SER A 227 9.79 -1.53 -13.62
C SER A 227 10.91 -1.15 -14.61
N THR A 228 10.96 -1.79 -15.78
CA THR A 228 11.95 -1.48 -16.83
C THR A 228 11.70 -0.13 -17.49
N ARG A 229 10.44 0.24 -17.72
CA ARG A 229 10.05 1.58 -18.22
C ARG A 229 10.59 2.72 -17.36
N TYR A 230 10.74 2.52 -16.06
CA TYR A 230 11.30 3.49 -15.12
C TYR A 230 12.77 3.26 -14.75
N ASP A 231 13.44 2.31 -15.40
CA ASP A 231 14.84 1.94 -15.14
C ASP A 231 15.10 1.42 -13.71
N ASN A 232 14.08 0.86 -13.04
CA ASN A 232 14.14 0.33 -11.68
C ASN A 232 14.77 -1.08 -11.63
N LEU A 233 15.90 -1.27 -12.32
CA LEU A 233 16.58 -2.57 -12.39
C LEU A 233 17.26 -2.93 -11.06
N ALA A 234 17.72 -1.92 -10.30
CA ALA A 234 18.32 -2.11 -8.99
C ALA A 234 17.28 -2.63 -7.98
N PHE A 235 16.04 -2.14 -8.04
CA PHE A 235 14.94 -2.69 -7.27
C PHE A 235 14.74 -4.19 -7.53
N LEU A 236 14.67 -4.63 -8.79
CA LEU A 236 14.46 -6.04 -9.15
C LEU A 236 15.56 -6.95 -8.58
N ASP A 237 16.81 -6.51 -8.65
CA ASP A 237 17.94 -7.22 -8.04
C ASP A 237 17.81 -7.29 -6.51
N ARG A 238 17.44 -6.17 -5.85
CA ARG A 238 17.26 -6.15 -4.39
C ARG A 238 16.18 -7.11 -3.93
N ILE A 239 15.09 -7.28 -4.68
CA ILE A 239 14.04 -8.27 -4.38
C ILE A 239 14.34 -9.69 -4.91
N GLY A 240 15.50 -9.89 -5.52
CA GLY A 240 16.00 -11.20 -5.93
C GLY A 240 15.36 -11.75 -7.20
N ILE A 241 14.88 -10.89 -8.10
CA ILE A 241 14.43 -11.29 -9.43
C ILE A 241 15.60 -11.17 -10.41
N ASN A 242 16.06 -12.33 -10.89
CA ASN A 242 17.09 -12.46 -11.91
C ASN A 242 16.48 -12.22 -13.31
N ILE A 243 16.88 -11.11 -13.91
CA ILE A 243 16.43 -10.68 -15.25
C ILE A 243 17.47 -10.96 -16.34
N THR A 244 18.50 -11.77 -16.10
CA THR A 244 19.58 -12.03 -17.08
C THR A 244 19.05 -12.64 -18.37
N LYS A 245 18.22 -13.70 -18.30
CA LYS A 245 17.61 -14.31 -19.50
C LYS A 245 16.79 -13.31 -20.31
N LEU A 246 15.99 -12.48 -19.62
CA LEU A 246 15.20 -11.42 -20.25
C LEU A 246 16.10 -10.38 -20.95
N LYS A 247 17.21 -9.97 -20.30
CA LYS A 247 18.18 -9.03 -20.89
C LYS A 247 18.81 -9.59 -22.15
N GLU A 248 19.28 -10.83 -22.09
CA GLU A 248 19.92 -11.52 -23.23
C GLU A 248 18.94 -11.66 -24.40
N PHE A 249 17.71 -12.11 -24.13
CA PHE A 249 16.65 -12.18 -25.13
C PHE A 249 16.34 -10.81 -25.74
N ALA A 250 16.17 -9.77 -24.92
CA ALA A 250 15.85 -8.44 -25.40
C ALA A 250 16.96 -7.87 -26.32
N LEU A 251 18.23 -8.11 -25.98
CA LEU A 251 19.38 -7.70 -26.80
C LEU A 251 19.47 -8.48 -28.11
N TYR A 252 19.23 -9.78 -28.07
CA TYR A 252 19.33 -10.66 -29.23
C TYR A 252 18.18 -10.46 -30.22
N THR A 253 16.95 -10.32 -29.72
CA THR A 253 15.74 -10.29 -30.55
C THR A 253 15.45 -8.89 -31.11
N TYR A 254 15.68 -7.86 -30.31
CA TYR A 254 15.40 -6.48 -30.70
C TYR A 254 16.74 -5.77 -30.91
N THR A 255 17.42 -6.00 -32.04
CA THR A 255 18.78 -5.50 -32.33
C THR A 255 18.81 -4.08 -32.88
N ALA A 256 17.79 -3.67 -33.62
CA ALA A 256 17.67 -2.31 -34.16
C ALA A 256 17.40 -1.27 -33.06
N GLU A 257 17.38 0.01 -33.43
CA GLU A 257 16.77 1.03 -32.57
C GLU A 257 15.32 0.66 -32.29
N ILE A 258 14.83 0.96 -31.09
CA ILE A 258 13.47 0.64 -30.67
C ILE A 258 12.55 1.80 -31.06
N PRO A 259 11.76 1.69 -32.15
CA PRO A 259 10.79 2.72 -32.52
C PRO A 259 9.59 2.69 -31.55
N GLY A 260 8.74 3.71 -31.64
CA GLY A 260 7.55 3.82 -30.81
C GLY A 260 7.76 4.56 -29.48
N ASN A 261 6.73 4.51 -28.63
CA ASN A 261 6.62 5.35 -27.44
C ASN A 261 7.10 4.65 -26.15
N PHE A 262 8.30 4.08 -26.20
CA PHE A 262 8.96 3.46 -25.05
C PHE A 262 9.73 4.50 -24.25
N LYS A 263 9.55 4.52 -22.92
CA LYS A 263 9.96 5.65 -22.07
C LYS A 263 11.24 5.39 -21.29
N ALA A 264 11.68 4.14 -21.19
CA ALA A 264 12.93 3.82 -20.52
C ALA A 264 14.09 4.65 -21.08
N LYS A 265 14.95 5.14 -20.18
CA LYS A 265 16.09 5.98 -20.54
C LYS A 265 17.29 5.14 -20.96
N GLN A 266 17.52 4.01 -20.27
CA GLN A 266 18.60 3.10 -20.65
C GLN A 266 18.17 2.25 -21.84
N ASP A 267 19.09 2.05 -22.79
CA ASP A 267 18.82 1.27 -24.01
C ASP A 267 18.39 -0.17 -23.68
N ILE A 268 19.09 -0.84 -22.76
CA ILE A 268 18.73 -2.20 -22.31
C ILE A 268 17.33 -2.25 -21.69
N SER A 269 16.97 -1.27 -20.86
CA SER A 269 15.64 -1.17 -20.25
C SER A 269 14.57 -0.96 -21.32
N ARG A 270 14.86 -0.18 -22.36
CA ARG A 270 13.93 0.06 -23.46
C ARG A 270 13.67 -1.20 -24.29
N ARG A 271 14.72 -1.98 -24.59
CA ARG A 271 14.59 -3.28 -25.27
C ARG A 271 13.77 -4.26 -24.43
N MET A 272 14.02 -4.32 -23.12
CA MET A 272 13.22 -5.13 -22.20
C MET A 272 11.77 -4.63 -22.08
N GLU A 273 11.53 -3.32 -22.06
CA GLU A 273 10.19 -2.72 -22.06
C GLU A 273 9.39 -3.18 -23.30
N LYS A 274 10.01 -3.16 -24.49
CA LYS A 274 9.38 -3.67 -25.72
C LYS A 274 9.14 -5.18 -25.67
N ALA A 275 10.15 -5.97 -25.29
CA ALA A 275 10.02 -7.41 -25.16
C ALA A 275 8.86 -7.82 -24.23
N LEU A 276 8.82 -7.20 -23.03
CA LEU A 276 7.77 -7.46 -22.04
C LEU A 276 6.40 -6.93 -22.48
N ALA A 277 6.34 -5.84 -23.25
CA ALA A 277 5.07 -5.37 -23.81
C ALA A 277 4.45 -6.41 -24.75
N ILE A 278 5.23 -7.01 -25.66
CA ILE A 278 4.72 -8.06 -26.58
C ILE A 278 4.29 -9.30 -25.81
N ILE A 279 5.11 -9.78 -24.87
CA ILE A 279 4.77 -10.92 -23.99
C ILE A 279 3.49 -10.64 -23.20
N GLN A 280 3.38 -9.45 -22.61
CA GLN A 280 2.20 -9.01 -21.87
C GLN A 280 0.95 -9.08 -22.76
N PHE A 281 0.96 -8.45 -23.95
CA PHE A 281 -0.24 -8.43 -24.80
C PHE A 281 -0.69 -9.82 -25.21
N LYS A 282 0.25 -10.73 -25.52
CA LYS A 282 -0.08 -12.14 -25.83
C LYS A 282 -0.80 -12.82 -24.67
N LEU A 283 -0.27 -12.68 -23.45
CA LEU A 283 -0.84 -13.26 -22.23
C LEU A 283 -2.18 -12.61 -21.84
N GLU A 284 -2.33 -11.31 -22.02
CA GLU A 284 -3.58 -10.59 -21.77
C GLU A 284 -4.69 -11.08 -22.69
N GLU A 285 -4.42 -11.22 -23.99
CA GLU A 285 -5.42 -11.69 -24.94
C GLU A 285 -5.87 -13.13 -24.65
N GLN A 286 -4.93 -14.02 -24.32
CA GLN A 286 -5.24 -15.37 -23.86
C GLN A 286 -6.17 -15.32 -22.63
N THR A 287 -5.81 -14.52 -21.63
CA THR A 287 -6.62 -14.35 -20.40
C THR A 287 -8.02 -13.80 -20.72
N ILE A 288 -8.15 -12.83 -21.61
CA ILE A 288 -9.44 -12.24 -22.01
C ILE A 288 -10.30 -13.29 -22.74
N ARG A 289 -9.73 -14.06 -23.67
CA ARG A 289 -10.45 -15.11 -24.41
C ARG A 289 -10.96 -16.23 -23.50
N GLU A 290 -10.18 -16.61 -22.48
CA GLU A 290 -10.54 -17.64 -21.51
C GLU A 290 -11.58 -17.16 -20.48
N ASN A 291 -11.82 -15.84 -20.39
CA ASN A 291 -12.71 -15.21 -19.42
C ASN A 291 -13.65 -14.19 -20.07
N PRO A 292 -14.52 -14.60 -21.01
CA PRO A 292 -15.44 -13.70 -21.72
C PRO A 292 -16.41 -12.97 -20.80
N GLU A 293 -16.67 -13.48 -19.58
CA GLU A 293 -17.49 -12.81 -18.58
C GLU A 293 -16.94 -11.43 -18.15
N PHE A 294 -15.67 -11.14 -18.44
CA PHE A 294 -15.05 -9.85 -18.16
C PHE A 294 -15.41 -8.75 -19.17
N ASN A 295 -15.96 -9.10 -20.33
CA ASN A 295 -16.35 -8.15 -21.38
C ASN A 295 -15.20 -7.21 -21.81
N MET A 296 -14.02 -7.78 -22.05
CA MET A 296 -12.79 -7.04 -22.38
C MET A 296 -12.31 -7.23 -23.82
N GLU A 297 -13.13 -7.82 -24.69
CA GLU A 297 -12.81 -8.17 -26.08
C GLU A 297 -12.39 -6.95 -26.92
N SER A 298 -12.85 -5.75 -26.53
CA SER A 298 -12.43 -4.49 -27.15
C SER A 298 -10.92 -4.23 -27.07
N ARG A 299 -10.20 -4.92 -26.17
CA ARG A 299 -8.75 -4.84 -25.99
C ARG A 299 -7.95 -5.85 -26.82
N LEU A 300 -8.62 -6.75 -27.54
CA LEU A 300 -7.95 -7.70 -28.44
C LEU A 300 -7.46 -6.93 -29.69
N TRP A 301 -6.15 -6.79 -29.80
CA TRP A 301 -5.42 -5.99 -30.80
C TRP A 301 -4.47 -6.81 -31.67
N LEU A 302 -3.91 -7.92 -31.19
CA LEU A 302 -2.84 -8.66 -31.87
C LEU A 302 -3.27 -9.23 -33.22
N HIS A 303 -4.51 -9.74 -33.35
CA HIS A 303 -5.04 -10.16 -34.65
C HIS A 303 -5.23 -8.98 -35.62
N LYS A 304 -5.69 -7.82 -35.11
CA LYS A 304 -5.84 -6.61 -35.94
C LYS A 304 -4.47 -6.13 -36.41
N LEU A 305 -3.48 -6.11 -35.52
CA LEU A 305 -2.10 -5.79 -35.84
C LEU A 305 -1.54 -6.76 -36.90
N ALA A 306 -1.78 -8.06 -36.74
CA ALA A 306 -1.32 -9.06 -37.70
C ALA A 306 -1.94 -8.85 -39.09
N GLU A 307 -3.24 -8.56 -39.19
CA GLU A 307 -3.89 -8.20 -40.46
C GLU A 307 -3.31 -6.94 -41.08
N MET A 308 -3.09 -5.88 -40.28
CA MET A 308 -2.47 -4.64 -40.74
C MET A 308 -1.08 -4.89 -41.33
N LEU A 309 -0.26 -5.71 -40.66
CA LEU A 309 1.08 -6.08 -41.11
C LEU A 309 1.05 -6.94 -42.38
N LYS A 310 0.15 -7.93 -42.48
CA LYS A 310 -0.03 -8.76 -43.70
C LYS A 310 -0.43 -7.91 -44.92
N ASN A 311 -1.27 -6.90 -44.71
CA ASN A 311 -1.78 -6.03 -45.76
C ASN A 311 -0.88 -4.82 -46.03
N ASN A 312 0.24 -4.68 -45.31
CA ASN A 312 1.14 -3.53 -45.36
C ASN A 312 0.45 -2.17 -45.04
N ASP A 313 -0.66 -2.19 -44.29
CA ASP A 313 -1.38 -1.01 -43.80
C ASP A 313 -0.78 -0.54 -42.46
N THR A 314 0.45 -0.02 -42.53
CA THR A 314 1.25 0.35 -41.36
C THR A 314 1.26 1.85 -41.06
N SER A 315 0.53 2.64 -41.84
CA SER A 315 0.54 4.11 -41.76
C SER A 315 0.10 4.69 -40.41
N GLY A 316 -0.79 3.97 -39.71
CA GLY A 316 -1.27 4.35 -38.37
C GLY A 316 -0.40 3.85 -37.20
N LEU A 317 0.66 3.08 -37.48
CA LEU A 317 1.49 2.47 -36.45
C LEU A 317 2.74 3.31 -36.15
N THR A 318 3.14 3.38 -34.88
CA THR A 318 4.40 4.00 -34.46
C THR A 318 5.58 3.03 -34.43
N ASP A 319 5.29 1.74 -34.58
CA ASP A 319 6.26 0.64 -34.59
C ASP A 319 5.73 -0.44 -35.54
N THR A 320 6.59 -0.96 -36.40
CA THR A 320 6.29 -2.02 -37.36
C THR A 320 7.19 -3.25 -37.18
N GLN A 321 8.06 -3.23 -36.17
CA GLN A 321 9.08 -4.25 -35.94
C GLN A 321 8.66 -5.19 -34.80
N PHE A 322 8.01 -6.29 -35.16
CA PHE A 322 7.49 -7.29 -34.22
C PHE A 322 8.09 -8.68 -34.50
N PRO A 323 9.39 -8.89 -34.20
CA PRO A 323 10.12 -10.10 -34.60
C PRO A 323 9.57 -11.40 -33.99
N THR A 324 8.77 -11.32 -32.93
CA THR A 324 8.23 -12.49 -32.22
C THR A 324 6.72 -12.69 -32.44
N ILE A 325 6.05 -11.85 -33.22
CA ILE A 325 4.63 -12.04 -33.55
C ILE A 325 4.53 -12.95 -34.78
N ASP A 326 3.98 -14.15 -34.59
CA ASP A 326 3.53 -15.01 -35.68
C ASP A 326 2.23 -14.42 -36.26
N LEU A 327 2.25 -14.02 -37.53
CA LEU A 327 1.09 -13.36 -38.14
C LEU A 327 -0.12 -14.29 -38.30
N ASP A 328 0.06 -15.61 -38.26
CA ASP A 328 -1.04 -16.58 -38.30
C ASP A 328 -1.59 -16.90 -36.91
N ASN A 329 -0.75 -16.82 -35.87
CA ASN A 329 -1.12 -17.04 -34.47
C ASN A 329 -0.54 -15.94 -33.56
N PRO A 330 -1.04 -14.70 -33.64
CA PRO A 330 -0.34 -13.53 -33.10
C PRO A 330 -0.34 -13.43 -31.57
N ASP A 331 -1.25 -14.13 -30.91
CA ASP A 331 -1.33 -14.26 -29.45
C ASP A 331 -0.49 -15.41 -28.88
N LYS A 332 0.16 -16.23 -29.73
CA LYS A 332 1.02 -17.34 -29.31
C LYS A 332 2.40 -16.83 -28.88
N LEU A 333 2.86 -17.26 -27.70
CA LEU A 333 4.22 -17.01 -27.23
C LEU A 333 5.23 -17.80 -28.07
N SER A 334 6.38 -17.19 -28.39
CA SER A 334 7.51 -17.93 -28.94
C SER A 334 8.09 -18.90 -27.89
N PRO A 335 8.84 -19.94 -28.28
CA PRO A 335 9.48 -20.84 -27.33
C PRO A 335 10.34 -20.11 -26.28
N GLU A 336 11.07 -19.09 -26.71
CA GLU A 336 11.92 -18.26 -25.84
C GLU A 336 11.09 -17.37 -24.90
N GLU A 337 10.01 -16.76 -25.41
CA GLU A 337 9.08 -15.97 -24.59
C GLU A 337 8.41 -16.84 -23.51
N GLU A 338 8.01 -18.07 -23.86
CA GLU A 338 7.45 -19.05 -22.93
C GLU A 338 8.47 -19.48 -21.87
N GLU A 339 9.73 -19.70 -22.26
CA GLU A 339 10.81 -20.00 -21.29
C GLU A 339 11.00 -18.85 -20.29
N ILE A 340 11.10 -17.62 -20.79
CA ILE A 340 11.31 -16.43 -19.97
C ILE A 340 10.16 -16.23 -18.99
N ILE A 341 8.91 -16.30 -19.44
CA ILE A 341 7.78 -16.06 -18.55
C ILE A 341 7.62 -17.19 -17.52
N ASN A 342 7.92 -18.44 -17.87
CA ASN A 342 7.89 -19.55 -16.92
C ASN A 342 8.98 -19.42 -15.86
N ASP A 343 10.19 -19.04 -16.27
CA ASP A 343 11.32 -18.76 -15.37
C ASP A 343 10.96 -17.63 -14.39
N LEU A 344 10.46 -16.50 -14.90
CA LEU A 344 10.03 -15.37 -14.06
C LEU A 344 8.86 -15.75 -13.14
N THR A 345 7.91 -16.56 -13.61
CA THR A 345 6.79 -17.06 -12.79
C THR A 345 7.30 -17.90 -11.62
N TYR A 346 8.25 -18.79 -11.88
CA TYR A 346 8.90 -19.56 -10.82
C TYR A 346 9.59 -18.65 -9.81
N GLN A 347 10.33 -17.64 -10.28
CA GLN A 347 11.02 -16.69 -9.39
C GLN A 347 10.04 -15.88 -8.53
N PHE A 348 8.97 -15.32 -9.10
CA PHE A 348 7.97 -14.53 -8.35
C PHE A 348 7.24 -15.35 -7.30
N THR A 349 6.90 -16.59 -7.62
CA THR A 349 6.13 -17.48 -6.72
C THR A 349 6.97 -18.11 -5.62
N THR A 350 8.29 -18.22 -5.79
CA THR A 350 9.18 -18.90 -4.84
C THR A 350 10.15 -17.96 -4.11
N SER A 351 10.32 -16.72 -4.56
CA SER A 351 11.26 -15.77 -3.94
C SER A 351 10.85 -15.41 -2.51
N LYS A 352 11.73 -15.72 -1.54
CA LYS A 352 11.55 -15.35 -0.13
C LYS A 352 11.45 -13.83 0.08
N LYS A 353 12.15 -13.05 -0.75
CA LYS A 353 12.17 -11.59 -0.66
C LYS A 353 10.86 -11.00 -1.18
N VAL A 354 10.36 -11.47 -2.32
CA VAL A 354 9.03 -11.09 -2.84
C VAL A 354 7.95 -11.51 -1.84
N ARG A 355 8.02 -12.75 -1.34
CA ARG A 355 7.13 -13.27 -0.31
C ARG A 355 7.07 -12.39 0.93
N TYR A 356 8.20 -11.93 1.46
CA TYR A 356 8.22 -11.02 2.61
C TYR A 356 7.45 -9.72 2.36
N LEU A 357 7.57 -9.13 1.16
CA LEU A 357 6.84 -7.90 0.81
C LEU A 357 5.34 -8.17 0.64
N MET A 358 4.99 -9.25 -0.04
CA MET A 358 3.62 -9.59 -0.37
C MET A 358 2.84 -10.13 0.84
N GLU A 359 3.49 -10.83 1.75
CA GLU A 359 2.91 -11.28 3.02
C GLU A 359 2.34 -10.09 3.80
N PHE A 360 3.08 -9.00 3.90
CA PHE A 360 2.58 -7.77 4.51
C PHE A 360 1.29 -7.26 3.82
N LEU A 361 1.26 -7.20 2.49
CA LEU A 361 0.08 -6.73 1.75
C LEU A 361 -1.10 -7.69 1.91
N PHE A 362 -0.89 -9.00 1.80
CA PHE A 362 -1.93 -10.00 1.93
C PHE A 362 -2.46 -10.11 3.35
N GLU A 363 -1.65 -9.96 4.39
CA GLU A 363 -2.10 -10.06 5.78
C GLU A 363 -2.73 -8.75 6.28
N HIS A 364 -2.07 -7.62 6.03
CA HIS A 364 -2.43 -6.34 6.66
C HIS A 364 -3.17 -5.37 5.75
N GLY A 365 -3.08 -5.53 4.43
CA GLY A 365 -3.81 -4.69 3.49
C GLY A 365 -5.31 -4.95 3.52
N LYS A 366 -6.08 -3.92 3.20
CA LYS A 366 -7.55 -3.95 3.13
C LYS A 366 -7.99 -3.30 1.84
N LEU A 367 -9.17 -3.67 1.35
CA LEU A 367 -9.75 -2.99 0.19
C LEU A 367 -10.25 -1.59 0.57
N TYR A 368 -10.85 -1.47 1.77
CA TYR A 368 -11.30 -0.20 2.32
C TYR A 368 -11.24 -0.23 3.86
N HIS A 369 -11.31 0.95 4.49
CA HIS A 369 -11.44 1.07 5.93
C HIS A 369 -12.23 2.33 6.31
N ILE A 370 -13.16 2.21 7.27
CA ILE A 370 -13.83 3.37 7.84
C ILE A 370 -13.09 3.76 9.12
N HIS A 371 -12.56 4.98 9.15
CA HIS A 371 -11.87 5.55 10.31
C HIS A 371 -12.44 6.93 10.59
N ASN A 372 -12.91 7.17 11.81
CA ASN A 372 -13.53 8.44 12.22
C ASN A 372 -14.63 8.92 11.24
N TYR A 373 -15.53 8.01 10.86
CA TYR A 373 -16.62 8.25 9.89
C TYR A 373 -16.16 8.63 8.48
N ILE A 374 -14.86 8.54 8.18
CA ILE A 374 -14.29 8.76 6.85
C ILE A 374 -14.06 7.40 6.18
N LEU A 375 -14.59 7.23 4.97
CA LEU A 375 -14.28 6.07 4.13
C LEU A 375 -12.91 6.26 3.49
N ASN A 376 -12.00 5.34 3.79
CA ASN A 376 -10.67 5.26 3.20
C ASN A 376 -10.69 4.17 2.13
N ILE A 377 -10.58 4.58 0.87
CA ILE A 377 -10.51 3.75 -0.32
C ILE A 377 -9.52 4.41 -1.30
N HIS A 378 -8.79 3.61 -2.07
CA HIS A 378 -7.75 4.14 -2.95
C HIS A 378 -8.30 4.78 -4.24
N ALA A 379 -9.04 4.01 -5.04
CA ALA A 379 -9.51 4.48 -6.36
C ALA A 379 -10.97 4.91 -6.33
N LEU A 380 -11.93 3.99 -6.46
CA LEU A 380 -13.36 4.39 -6.49
C LEU A 380 -14.33 3.32 -6.00
N ILE A 381 -15.59 3.73 -5.84
CA ILE A 381 -16.74 2.84 -5.67
C ILE A 381 -17.40 2.70 -7.04
N PRO A 382 -17.39 1.49 -7.65
CA PRO A 382 -18.00 1.28 -8.96
C PRO A 382 -19.47 1.73 -8.99
N SER A 383 -19.76 2.73 -9.82
CA SER A 383 -21.07 3.36 -9.90
C SER A 383 -21.51 3.55 -11.36
N THR A 384 -22.83 3.53 -11.55
CA THR A 384 -23.49 3.83 -12.81
C THR A 384 -23.65 5.35 -12.99
N HIS A 385 -23.99 5.80 -14.19
CA HIS A 385 -24.22 7.23 -14.48
C HIS A 385 -25.30 7.87 -13.59
N ASP A 386 -26.32 7.12 -13.17
CA ASP A 386 -27.40 7.55 -12.28
C ASP A 386 -27.05 7.44 -10.78
N GLY A 387 -25.79 7.16 -10.44
CA GLY A 387 -25.30 7.11 -9.06
C GLY A 387 -25.70 5.84 -8.30
N GLN A 388 -26.15 4.79 -9.00
CA GLN A 388 -26.39 3.48 -8.41
C GLN A 388 -25.09 2.67 -8.39
N PHE A 389 -25.00 1.68 -7.51
CA PHE A 389 -23.83 0.80 -7.47
C PHE A 389 -23.83 -0.16 -8.66
N GLU A 390 -22.70 -0.20 -9.37
CA GLU A 390 -22.45 -1.12 -10.47
C GLU A 390 -22.42 -2.57 -9.97
N GLU A 391 -22.95 -3.50 -10.76
CA GLU A 391 -22.91 -4.92 -10.45
C GLU A 391 -21.71 -5.62 -11.09
N PHE A 392 -20.99 -6.38 -10.27
CA PHE A 392 -19.91 -7.26 -10.70
C PHE A 392 -19.93 -8.56 -9.89
N LEU A 393 -19.78 -9.70 -10.58
CA LEU A 393 -19.86 -11.05 -9.97
C LEU A 393 -21.12 -11.31 -9.13
N GLY A 394 -22.24 -10.64 -9.44
CA GLY A 394 -23.50 -10.74 -8.69
C GLY A 394 -23.55 -9.91 -7.41
N TYR A 395 -22.57 -9.03 -7.16
CA TYR A 395 -22.53 -8.16 -5.98
C TYR A 395 -22.49 -6.68 -6.36
N ARG A 396 -22.95 -5.82 -5.44
CA ARG A 396 -22.99 -4.36 -5.59
C ARG A 396 -22.51 -3.66 -4.31
N GLY A 397 -21.99 -2.45 -4.44
CA GLY A 397 -21.62 -1.58 -3.32
C GLY A 397 -20.73 -2.28 -2.28
N LYS A 398 -21.06 -2.15 -1.00
CA LYS A 398 -20.29 -2.78 0.10
C LYS A 398 -20.14 -4.30 -0.07
N ALA A 399 -21.18 -5.00 -0.52
CA ALA A 399 -21.13 -6.44 -0.69
C ALA A 399 -20.10 -6.87 -1.75
N LEU A 400 -19.94 -6.07 -2.82
CA LEU A 400 -18.91 -6.28 -3.82
C LEU A 400 -17.51 -6.09 -3.22
N LEU A 401 -17.30 -5.01 -2.47
CA LEU A 401 -16.02 -4.72 -1.83
C LEU A 401 -15.62 -5.81 -0.83
N ASP A 402 -16.57 -6.30 -0.02
CA ASP A 402 -16.34 -7.38 0.94
C ASP A 402 -16.03 -8.71 0.24
N HIS A 403 -16.76 -9.02 -0.84
CA HIS A 403 -16.50 -10.22 -1.66
C HIS A 403 -15.09 -10.20 -2.25
N LEU A 404 -14.69 -9.09 -2.89
CA LEU A 404 -13.38 -8.95 -3.50
C LEU A 404 -12.27 -9.01 -2.44
N GLN A 405 -12.44 -8.34 -1.29
CA GLN A 405 -11.50 -8.45 -0.18
C GLN A 405 -11.31 -9.91 0.25
N HIS A 406 -12.40 -10.65 0.44
CA HIS A 406 -12.32 -12.06 0.81
C HIS A 406 -11.58 -12.90 -0.24
N ARG A 407 -11.86 -12.70 -1.53
CA ARG A 407 -11.18 -13.40 -2.63
C ARG A 407 -9.69 -13.12 -2.66
N ILE A 408 -9.28 -11.85 -2.57
CA ILE A 408 -7.85 -11.46 -2.53
C ILE A 408 -7.15 -12.09 -1.31
N LYS A 409 -7.79 -12.10 -0.13
CA LYS A 409 -7.24 -12.74 1.07
C LYS A 409 -7.08 -14.26 0.90
N THR A 410 -8.03 -14.92 0.22
CA THR A 410 -7.94 -16.36 -0.09
C THR A 410 -6.78 -16.67 -1.04
N ILE A 411 -6.58 -15.85 -2.08
CA ILE A 411 -5.43 -15.96 -2.99
C ILE A 411 -4.12 -15.82 -2.21
N GLY A 412 -4.04 -14.80 -1.34
CA GLY A 412 -2.90 -14.58 -0.46
C GLY A 412 -2.61 -15.76 0.46
N LYS A 413 -3.65 -16.31 1.10
CA LYS A 413 -3.52 -17.50 1.94
C LYS A 413 -2.96 -18.68 1.14
N ASN A 414 -3.51 -18.96 -0.04
CA ASN A 414 -3.00 -20.04 -0.89
C ASN A 414 -1.53 -19.82 -1.28
N TYR A 415 -1.15 -18.58 -1.62
CA TYR A 415 0.22 -18.22 -1.94
C TYR A 415 1.17 -18.45 -0.75
N LEU A 416 0.80 -17.96 0.43
CA LEU A 416 1.62 -18.12 1.64
C LEU A 416 1.71 -19.59 2.07
N GLU A 417 0.66 -20.38 1.88
CA GLU A 417 0.66 -21.82 2.19
C GLU A 417 1.29 -22.69 1.09
N GLY A 418 1.71 -22.10 -0.04
CA GLY A 418 2.28 -22.84 -1.18
C GLY A 418 1.27 -23.74 -1.89
N LYS A 419 -0.02 -23.39 -1.82
CA LYS A 419 -1.12 -24.14 -2.46
C LYS A 419 -1.30 -23.70 -3.91
N PRO A 420 -1.76 -24.61 -4.79
CA PRO A 420 -2.11 -24.25 -6.15
C PRO A 420 -3.21 -23.20 -6.17
N GLN A 421 -3.12 -22.26 -7.11
CA GLN A 421 -4.12 -21.22 -7.31
C GLN A 421 -5.21 -21.71 -8.27
N ASN A 422 -6.42 -21.18 -8.11
CA ASN A 422 -7.47 -21.36 -9.11
C ASN A 422 -7.21 -20.41 -10.30
N PRO A 423 -7.21 -20.89 -11.55
CA PRO A 423 -7.08 -20.02 -12.73
C PRO A 423 -8.05 -18.84 -12.76
N LYS A 424 -9.31 -19.03 -12.32
CA LYS A 424 -10.31 -17.96 -12.24
C LYS A 424 -9.97 -16.90 -11.17
N ASP A 425 -9.30 -17.29 -10.09
CA ASP A 425 -8.81 -16.34 -9.09
C ASP A 425 -7.64 -15.50 -9.63
N LEU A 426 -6.72 -16.11 -10.38
CA LEU A 426 -5.65 -15.38 -11.06
C LEU A 426 -6.19 -14.44 -12.13
N ALA A 427 -7.16 -14.88 -12.92
CA ALA A 427 -7.84 -14.04 -13.90
C ALA A 427 -8.58 -12.86 -13.23
N LEU A 428 -9.16 -13.07 -12.04
CA LEU A 428 -9.75 -12.00 -11.25
C LEU A 428 -8.70 -10.95 -10.83
N MET A 429 -7.50 -11.35 -10.40
CA MET A 429 -6.43 -10.38 -10.09
C MET A 429 -6.05 -9.53 -11.31
N PHE A 430 -5.99 -10.16 -12.50
CA PHE A 430 -5.81 -9.44 -13.77
C PHE A 430 -6.94 -8.45 -14.03
N TYR A 431 -8.20 -8.88 -13.85
CA TYR A 431 -9.36 -8.01 -14.01
C TYR A 431 -9.34 -6.84 -13.02
N LEU A 432 -8.94 -7.07 -11.76
CA LEU A 432 -8.89 -6.01 -10.76
C LEU A 432 -7.88 -4.92 -11.13
N TRP A 433 -6.81 -5.24 -11.84
CA TRP A 433 -5.86 -4.25 -12.31
C TRP A 433 -6.42 -3.34 -13.42
N CYS A 434 -7.23 -3.87 -14.35
CA CYS A 434 -7.47 -3.20 -15.63
C CYS A 434 -8.91 -3.32 -16.20
N GLY A 435 -9.80 -3.96 -15.47
CA GLY A 435 -11.20 -4.15 -15.81
C GLY A 435 -12.05 -2.92 -15.46
N SER A 436 -13.03 -2.61 -16.31
CA SER A 436 -13.86 -1.41 -16.17
C SER A 436 -14.69 -1.38 -14.88
N LYS A 437 -15.13 -2.53 -14.38
CA LYS A 437 -15.90 -2.62 -13.14
C LYS A 437 -15.04 -2.82 -11.90
N SER A 438 -13.71 -2.76 -12.04
CA SER A 438 -12.80 -2.90 -10.91
C SER A 438 -12.86 -1.66 -10.00
N PRO A 439 -12.97 -1.83 -8.68
CA PRO A 439 -12.85 -0.71 -7.74
C PRO A 439 -11.44 -0.11 -7.69
N PHE A 440 -10.43 -0.74 -8.31
CA PHE A 440 -9.05 -0.26 -8.33
C PHE A 440 -8.68 0.53 -9.61
N PHE A 441 -9.40 0.36 -10.72
CA PHE A 441 -8.97 0.91 -12.02
C PHE A 441 -9.69 2.22 -12.41
N GLY A 442 -11.02 2.24 -12.24
CA GLY A 442 -11.84 3.44 -12.39
C GLY A 442 -11.91 4.08 -13.78
N LYS A 443 -11.56 3.33 -14.83
CA LYS A 443 -11.59 3.79 -16.23
C LYS A 443 -12.27 2.76 -17.11
N ASN A 444 -12.80 3.21 -18.24
CA ASN A 444 -13.56 2.35 -19.16
C ASN A 444 -12.71 1.24 -19.81
N ALA A 445 -11.43 1.48 -20.07
CA ALA A 445 -10.50 0.50 -20.61
C ALA A 445 -9.06 0.99 -20.44
N MET A 446 -8.13 0.08 -20.22
CA MET A 446 -6.70 0.37 -20.26
C MET A 446 -6.22 0.48 -21.71
N LYS A 447 -5.57 1.60 -22.05
CA LYS A 447 -5.18 1.95 -23.43
C LYS A 447 -3.69 1.77 -23.70
N THR A 448 -3.10 0.71 -23.15
CA THR A 448 -1.64 0.55 -23.18
C THR A 448 -1.12 0.17 -24.56
N PHE A 449 -1.78 -0.75 -25.28
CA PHE A 449 -1.42 -1.10 -26.65
C PHE A 449 -1.45 0.14 -27.55
N GLU A 450 -2.55 0.89 -27.49
CA GLU A 450 -2.73 2.09 -28.29
C GLU A 450 -1.63 3.12 -28.02
N ARG A 451 -1.27 3.34 -26.74
CA ARG A 451 -0.21 4.28 -26.35
C ARG A 451 1.18 3.90 -26.84
N TYR A 452 1.46 2.61 -27.01
CA TYR A 452 2.75 2.12 -27.50
C TYR A 452 2.84 2.14 -29.01
N PHE A 453 1.75 1.78 -29.70
CA PHE A 453 1.81 1.37 -31.11
C PHE A 453 0.89 2.15 -32.06
N ILE A 454 -0.10 2.91 -31.58
CA ILE A 454 -1.02 3.66 -32.44
C ILE A 454 -0.64 5.14 -32.44
N ALA A 455 -0.44 5.72 -33.62
CA ALA A 455 -0.05 7.12 -33.80
C ALA A 455 -1.15 8.11 -33.39
N ASP A 456 -2.42 7.74 -33.62
CA ASP A 456 -3.56 8.58 -33.26
C ASP A 456 -3.78 8.63 -31.74
N LYS A 457 -3.40 9.75 -31.14
CA LYS A 457 -3.57 10.05 -29.71
C LYS A 457 -5.03 10.09 -29.25
N SER A 458 -6.00 10.20 -30.15
CA SER A 458 -7.42 10.13 -29.79
C SER A 458 -7.77 8.77 -29.17
N THR A 459 -7.14 7.70 -29.65
CA THR A 459 -7.32 6.32 -29.19
C THR A 459 -6.70 6.06 -27.80
N HIS A 460 -5.80 6.94 -27.34
CA HIS A 460 -5.10 6.81 -26.05
C HIS A 460 -5.93 7.28 -24.85
N LYS A 461 -7.07 7.93 -25.12
CA LYS A 461 -7.93 8.53 -24.11
C LYS A 461 -8.68 7.45 -23.33
N GLU A 462 -8.48 7.45 -22.03
CA GLU A 462 -9.23 6.63 -21.07
C GLU A 462 -10.32 7.51 -20.47
N LYS A 463 -11.58 7.07 -20.54
CA LYS A 463 -12.70 7.78 -19.93
C LYS A 463 -12.81 7.34 -18.48
N LEU A 464 -12.81 8.32 -17.58
CA LEU A 464 -13.16 8.08 -16.17
C LEU A 464 -14.60 7.59 -16.10
N LEU A 465 -14.81 6.59 -15.25
CA LEU A 465 -16.14 6.08 -14.94
C LEU A 465 -16.77 6.93 -13.83
N TYR A 466 -18.08 6.79 -13.68
CA TYR A 466 -18.93 7.64 -12.84
C TYR A 466 -18.70 7.44 -11.35
#